data_AF-A0A970RB96-F1
#
_entry.id   AF-A0A970RB96-F1
#
_cell.length_a   1.000
_cell.length_b   1.000
_cell.length_c   1.000
_cell.angle_alpha   90.00
_cell.angle_beta   90.00
_cell.angle_gamma   90.00
#
_symmetry.space_group_name_H-M   'P 1'
#
loop_
_entity.id
_entity.type
_entity.pdbx_description
1 polymer ?
#
loop_
_entity_poly.entity_id
_entity_poly.type
_entity_poly.pdbx_seq_one_letter_code
_entity_poly.pdbx_strand_id
1 'polypeptide(L)'
;MIWIKLGILLIGFANAGLLPYSIAKALNHVNFDLKNQTLSFLSNKSLYGEKFVKGYKFLLFATAILTYTFFWLLTRFYDLGEFEKLMQYIDLGFASLVLLAFVPHNLKPYSLKNLTPTLQRLIHNLLAVVVFFSLPLLIITFQASILPEIKFLGITGMAIIGVIVVAVIFSFLKNGINGATELLFINGISLWTIFVTFVTFLS
;
A
#
# COMPACT_ATOMS: atom_id res chain seq x y z
N MET A 1 -8.56 -19.53 17.88
CA MET A 1 -9.16 -18.52 16.97
C MET A 1 -9.16 -17.10 17.55
N ILE A 2 -9.50 -16.87 18.83
CA ILE A 2 -9.56 -15.50 19.40
C ILE A 2 -8.25 -14.71 19.25
N TRP A 3 -7.09 -15.35 19.44
CA TRP A 3 -5.78 -14.72 19.25
C TRP A 3 -5.53 -14.28 17.80
N ILE A 4 -6.04 -15.02 16.81
CA ILE A 4 -5.94 -14.67 15.39
C ILE A 4 -6.82 -13.45 15.10
N LYS A 5 -8.06 -13.44 15.60
CA LYS A 5 -8.96 -12.26 15.49
C LYS A 5 -8.35 -11.01 16.13
N LEU A 6 -7.78 -11.13 17.33
CA LEU A 6 -7.09 -10.02 18.00
C LEU A 6 -5.87 -9.55 17.20
N GLY A 7 -5.11 -10.47 16.61
CA GLY A 7 -4.01 -10.15 15.71
C GLY A 7 -4.49 -9.35 14.49
N ILE A 8 -5.56 -9.81 13.82
CA ILE A 8 -6.17 -9.12 12.67
C ILE A 8 -6.69 -7.73 13.07
N LEU A 9 -7.25 -7.60 14.26
CA LEU A 9 -7.72 -6.32 14.81
C LEU A 9 -6.55 -5.34 14.98
N LEU A 10 -5.54 -5.73 15.77
CA LEU A 10 -4.40 -4.88 16.08
C LEU A 10 -3.60 -4.51 14.83
N ILE A 11 -3.29 -5.49 13.98
CA ILE A 11 -2.51 -5.29 12.76
C ILE A 11 -3.35 -4.53 11.73
N GLY A 12 -4.64 -4.82 11.59
CA GLY A 12 -5.53 -4.11 10.68
C GLY A 12 -5.61 -2.62 10.98
N PHE A 13 -5.83 -2.25 12.24
CA PHE A 13 -5.84 -0.84 12.65
C PHE A 13 -4.47 -0.18 12.52
N ALA A 14 -3.39 -0.89 12.90
CA ALA A 14 -2.04 -0.37 12.72
C ALA A 14 -1.75 -0.13 11.23
N ASN A 15 -2.06 -1.08 10.35
CA ASN A 15 -1.83 -0.96 8.91
C ASN A 15 -2.67 0.16 8.30
N ALA A 16 -3.96 0.23 8.66
CA ALA A 16 -4.87 1.25 8.15
C ALA A 16 -4.55 2.66 8.65
N GLY A 17 -3.93 2.81 9.82
CA GLY A 17 -3.65 4.12 10.44
C GLY A 17 -2.23 4.62 10.23
N LEU A 18 -1.23 3.76 10.30
CA LEU A 18 0.18 4.13 10.41
C LEU A 18 0.67 4.94 9.22
N LEU A 19 0.40 4.48 7.99
CA LEU A 19 0.82 5.16 6.77
C LEU A 19 0.04 6.47 6.55
N PRO A 20 -1.32 6.49 6.54
CA PRO A 20 -2.07 7.73 6.33
C PRO A 20 -1.76 8.81 7.38
N TYR A 21 -1.72 8.43 8.66
CA TYR A 21 -1.47 9.38 9.75
C TYR A 21 -0.08 10.00 9.64
N SER A 22 0.94 9.19 9.37
CA SER A 22 2.31 9.67 9.26
C SER A 22 2.49 10.59 8.05
N ILE A 23 1.82 10.30 6.93
CA ILE A 23 1.84 11.15 5.74
C ILE A 23 1.09 12.45 6.00
N ALA A 24 -0.12 12.40 6.57
CA ALA A 24 -0.87 13.60 6.93
C ALA A 24 -0.07 14.50 7.89
N LYS A 25 0.59 13.91 8.89
CA LYS A 25 1.47 14.63 9.79
C LYS A 25 2.65 15.25 9.05
N ALA A 26 3.29 14.54 8.12
CA ALA A 26 4.39 15.08 7.33
C ALA A 26 3.94 16.27 6.46
N LEU A 27 2.79 16.15 5.79
CA LEU A 27 2.24 17.20 4.94
C LEU A 27 1.90 18.49 5.70
N ASN A 28 1.56 18.39 6.99
CA ASN A 28 1.33 19.57 7.83
C ASN A 28 2.62 20.34 8.19
N HIS A 29 3.79 19.70 8.12
CA HIS A 29 5.07 20.31 8.51
C HIS A 29 5.94 20.66 7.30
N VAL A 30 5.47 20.37 6.09
CA VAL A 30 6.25 20.47 4.86
C VAL A 30 5.42 21.19 3.80
N ASN A 31 6.01 22.17 3.12
CA ASN A 31 5.39 22.80 1.97
C ASN A 31 5.43 21.84 0.77
N PHE A 32 4.35 21.08 0.57
CA PHE A 32 4.25 19.98 -0.39
C PHE A 32 3.08 20.18 -1.34
N ASP A 33 3.36 20.25 -2.65
CA ASP A 33 2.30 20.41 -3.66
C ASP A 33 1.80 19.05 -4.16
N LEU A 34 0.74 18.55 -3.52
CA LEU A 34 0.08 17.29 -3.85
C LEU A 34 -0.44 17.19 -5.30
N LYS A 35 -0.62 18.33 -6.00
CA LYS A 35 -1.09 18.33 -7.40
C LYS A 35 0.02 17.99 -8.37
N ASN A 36 1.25 18.41 -8.06
CA ASN A 36 2.39 18.35 -8.96
C ASN A 36 3.47 17.34 -8.50
N GLN A 37 3.46 16.93 -7.23
CA GLN A 37 4.48 16.08 -6.64
C GLN A 37 3.85 14.80 -6.07
N THR A 38 4.50 13.66 -6.29
CA THR A 38 4.20 12.35 -5.71
C THR A 38 4.75 12.23 -4.29
N LEU A 39 4.16 11.41 -3.43
CA LEU A 39 4.63 11.14 -2.06
C LEU A 39 6.06 10.58 -2.03
N SER A 40 6.53 9.98 -3.13
CA SER A 40 7.96 9.64 -3.32
C SER A 40 8.91 10.85 -3.20
N PHE A 41 8.38 12.06 -3.22
CA PHE A 41 9.13 13.28 -2.97
C PHE A 41 9.50 13.45 -1.49
N LEU A 42 8.74 12.87 -0.55
CA LEU A 42 9.05 12.86 0.90
C LEU A 42 10.38 12.17 1.23
N SER A 43 10.88 11.34 0.33
CA SER A 43 12.20 10.70 0.43
C SER A 43 13.36 11.53 -0.14
N ASN A 44 13.13 12.80 -0.47
CA ASN A 44 14.18 13.70 -0.92
C ASN A 44 15.12 14.12 0.22
N LYS A 45 16.32 13.53 0.24
CA LYS A 45 17.36 13.84 1.24
C LYS A 45 17.81 15.30 1.22
N SER A 46 17.86 15.95 0.06
CA SER A 46 18.32 17.34 -0.03
C SER A 46 17.31 18.34 0.51
N LEU A 47 16.02 17.98 0.56
CA LEU A 47 14.95 18.86 1.02
C LEU A 47 14.57 18.61 2.48
N TYR A 48 14.55 17.35 2.91
CA TYR A 48 14.02 16.98 4.24
C TYR A 48 15.08 16.45 5.20
N GLY A 49 16.31 16.27 4.73
CA GLY A 49 17.42 15.76 5.53
C GLY A 49 17.38 14.24 5.75
N GLU A 50 18.52 13.69 6.17
CA GLU A 50 18.71 12.23 6.24
C GLU A 50 17.82 11.55 7.29
N LYS A 51 17.62 12.18 8.45
CA LYS A 51 16.80 11.63 9.53
C LYS A 51 15.35 11.40 9.09
N PHE A 52 14.78 12.37 8.38
CA PHE A 52 13.41 12.29 7.88
C PHE A 52 13.26 11.17 6.84
N VAL A 53 14.15 11.13 5.85
CA VAL A 53 14.13 10.10 4.80
C VAL A 53 14.31 8.69 5.38
N LYS A 54 15.19 8.53 6.38
CA LYS A 54 15.35 7.27 7.09
C LYS A 54 14.06 6.85 7.81
N GLY A 55 13.38 7.80 8.46
CA GLY A 55 12.07 7.56 9.08
C GLY A 55 11.00 7.12 8.08
N TYR A 56 10.89 7.81 6.94
CA TYR A 56 9.95 7.44 5.87
C TYR A 56 10.22 6.04 5.31
N LYS A 57 11.50 5.69 5.11
CA LYS A 57 11.89 4.33 4.71
C LYS A 57 11.47 3.26 5.73
N PHE A 58 11.69 3.51 7.02
CA PHE A 58 11.23 2.58 8.07
C PHE A 58 9.71 2.47 8.13
N LEU A 59 8.99 3.56 7.88
CA LEU A 59 7.53 3.57 7.81
C LEU A 59 7.03 2.66 6.67
N LEU A 60 7.60 2.78 5.47
CA LEU A 60 7.25 1.92 4.33
C LEU A 60 7.59 0.45 4.60
N PHE A 61 8.75 0.18 5.21
CA PHE A 61 9.13 -1.18 5.59
C PHE A 61 8.20 -1.78 6.65
N ALA A 62 7.83 -1.01 7.67
CA ALA A 62 6.85 -1.43 8.68
C ALA A 62 5.49 -1.72 8.04
N THR A 63 5.06 -0.89 7.09
CA THR A 63 3.81 -1.10 6.33
C THR A 63 3.86 -2.40 5.52
N ALA A 64 5.01 -2.73 4.92
CA ALA A 64 5.18 -3.99 4.20
C ALA A 64 5.01 -5.20 5.13
N ILE A 65 5.65 -5.18 6.30
CA ILE A 65 5.52 -6.25 7.31
C ILE A 65 4.07 -6.36 7.79
N LEU A 66 3.43 -5.24 8.15
CA LEU A 66 2.05 -5.22 8.60
C LEU A 66 1.11 -5.79 7.53
N THR A 67 1.31 -5.41 6.27
CA THR A 67 0.51 -5.92 5.14
C THR A 67 0.66 -7.43 4.98
N TYR A 68 1.90 -7.93 4.99
CA TYR A 68 2.17 -9.37 4.91
C TYR A 68 1.50 -10.14 6.06
N THR A 69 1.73 -9.70 7.30
CA THR A 69 1.16 -10.37 8.48
C THR A 69 -0.36 -10.27 8.50
N PHE A 70 -0.93 -9.15 8.05
CA PHE A 70 -2.38 -8.98 7.95
C PHE A 70 -3.01 -10.03 7.03
N PHE A 71 -2.52 -10.15 5.79
CA PHE A 71 -3.04 -11.13 4.84
C PHE A 71 -2.76 -12.57 5.30
N TRP A 72 -1.59 -12.84 5.88
CA TRP A 72 -1.28 -14.16 6.43
C TRP A 72 -2.24 -14.57 7.57
N LEU A 73 -2.61 -13.64 8.45
CA LEU A 73 -3.60 -13.93 9.48
C LEU A 73 -5.00 -14.14 8.89
N LEU A 74 -5.37 -13.37 7.85
CA LEU A 74 -6.63 -13.56 7.14
C LEU A 74 -6.69 -14.93 6.45
N THR A 75 -5.63 -15.35 5.77
CA THR A 75 -5.59 -16.68 5.13
C THR A 75 -5.70 -17.79 6.18
N ARG A 76 -5.05 -17.62 7.33
CA ARG A 76 -5.18 -18.57 8.45
C ARG A 76 -6.56 -18.58 9.09
N PHE A 77 -7.24 -17.44 9.15
CA PHE A 77 -8.57 -17.34 9.76
C PHE A 77 -9.65 -17.96 8.88
N TYR A 78 -9.58 -17.72 7.56
CA TYR A 78 -10.53 -18.23 6.57
C TYR A 78 -10.11 -19.56 5.94
N ASP A 79 -9.13 -20.25 6.55
CA ASP A 79 -8.60 -21.54 6.08
C ASP A 79 -8.20 -21.57 4.59
N LEU A 80 -7.68 -20.46 4.08
CA LEU A 80 -7.29 -20.28 2.67
C LEU A 80 -5.86 -20.77 2.38
N GLY A 81 -5.27 -21.55 3.29
CA GLY A 81 -3.87 -21.98 3.21
C GLY A 81 -3.55 -22.82 1.97
N GLU A 82 -4.56 -23.44 1.36
CA GLU A 82 -4.44 -24.23 0.12
C GLU A 82 -4.45 -23.37 -1.16
N PHE A 83 -4.77 -22.07 -1.07
CA PHE A 83 -4.73 -21.17 -2.23
C PHE A 83 -3.30 -20.71 -2.49
N GLU A 84 -2.52 -21.58 -3.13
CA GLU A 84 -1.12 -21.33 -3.50
C GLU A 84 -0.92 -19.98 -4.21
N LYS A 85 -1.86 -19.61 -5.10
CA LYS A 85 -1.85 -18.31 -5.80
C LYS A 85 -1.97 -17.12 -4.85
N LEU A 86 -2.80 -17.21 -3.81
CA LEU A 86 -2.97 -16.13 -2.84
C LEU A 86 -1.68 -15.95 -2.02
N MET A 87 -1.06 -17.04 -1.59
CA MET A 87 0.22 -17.00 -0.88
C MET A 87 1.33 -16.40 -1.74
N GLN A 88 1.43 -16.79 -3.02
CA GLN A 88 2.37 -16.19 -3.96
C GLN A 88 2.14 -14.68 -4.13
N TYR A 89 0.88 -14.22 -4.20
CA TYR A 89 0.60 -12.78 -4.27
C TYR A 89 0.92 -12.04 -2.97
N ILE A 90 0.78 -12.67 -1.81
CA ILE A 90 1.21 -12.10 -0.53
C ILE A 90 2.74 -11.90 -0.55
N ASP A 91 3.49 -12.92 -0.98
CA ASP A 91 4.95 -12.87 -1.06
C ASP A 91 5.43 -11.82 -2.07
N LEU A 92 4.82 -11.79 -3.27
CA LEU A 92 5.13 -10.80 -4.30
C LEU A 92 4.78 -9.37 -3.85
N GLY A 93 3.64 -9.19 -3.18
CA GLY A 93 3.22 -7.91 -2.62
C GLY A 93 4.21 -7.41 -1.57
N PHE A 94 4.60 -8.29 -0.64
CA PHE A 94 5.61 -8.00 0.38
C PHE A 94 6.96 -7.63 -0.26
N ALA A 95 7.48 -8.46 -1.16
CA ALA A 95 8.75 -8.21 -1.84
C ALA A 95 8.73 -6.87 -2.57
N SER A 96 7.63 -6.55 -3.28
CA SER A 96 7.48 -5.30 -4.01
C SER A 96 7.48 -4.08 -3.08
N LEU A 97 6.75 -4.14 -1.96
CA LEU A 97 6.70 -3.07 -0.95
C LEU A 97 8.04 -2.87 -0.25
N VAL A 98 8.72 -3.96 0.11
CA VAL A 98 10.06 -3.90 0.71
C VAL A 98 11.06 -3.30 -0.27
N LEU A 99 11.09 -3.78 -1.52
CA LEU A 99 11.97 -3.20 -2.53
C LEU A 99 11.70 -1.70 -2.67
N LEU A 100 10.43 -1.27 -2.68
CA LEU A 100 10.05 0.13 -2.84
C LEU A 100 10.59 0.99 -1.70
N ALA A 101 10.53 0.49 -0.47
CA ALA A 101 11.07 1.17 0.70
C ALA A 101 12.60 1.37 0.62
N PHE A 102 13.33 0.44 -0.02
CA PHE A 102 14.79 0.45 -0.03
C PHE A 102 15.42 1.06 -1.29
N VAL A 103 14.68 1.19 -2.40
CA VAL A 103 15.16 1.85 -3.61
C VAL A 103 15.41 3.34 -3.34
N PRO A 104 16.59 3.90 -3.73
CA PRO A 104 16.87 5.32 -3.58
C PRO A 104 15.87 6.16 -4.38
N HIS A 105 15.16 7.06 -3.71
CA HIS A 105 14.22 7.94 -4.37
C HIS A 105 14.98 9.16 -4.88
N ASN A 106 15.52 9.05 -6.09
CA ASN A 106 16.27 10.13 -6.72
C ASN A 106 15.35 10.92 -7.65
N LEU A 107 15.06 12.17 -7.28
CA LEU A 107 14.12 13.04 -7.98
C LEU A 107 14.80 13.91 -9.04
N LYS A 108 16.10 13.73 -9.29
CA LYS A 108 16.81 14.46 -10.34
C LYS A 108 16.14 14.19 -11.69
N PRO A 109 16.04 15.21 -12.58
CA PRO A 109 15.51 15.04 -13.92
C PRO A 109 16.30 13.95 -14.67
N TYR A 110 15.60 13.22 -15.54
CA TYR A 110 16.26 12.27 -16.43
C TYR A 110 17.40 12.97 -17.16
N SER A 111 18.59 12.40 -17.08
CA SER A 111 19.78 12.96 -17.70
C SER A 111 20.55 11.85 -18.41
N LEU A 112 20.82 12.06 -19.69
CA LEU A 112 21.66 11.19 -20.49
C LEU A 112 23.14 11.28 -20.07
N LYS A 113 23.52 12.33 -19.31
CA LYS A 113 24.91 12.54 -18.86
C LYS A 113 25.29 11.67 -17.66
N ASN A 114 24.32 11.27 -16.84
CA ASN A 114 24.53 10.43 -15.66
C ASN A 114 23.50 9.30 -15.63
N LEU A 115 23.89 8.10 -16.05
CA LEU A 115 23.01 6.93 -16.13
C LEU A 115 22.50 6.46 -14.76
N THR A 116 23.35 6.50 -13.72
CA THR A 116 23.00 6.00 -12.38
C THR A 116 21.74 6.64 -11.77
N PRO A 117 21.60 7.98 -11.66
CA PRO A 117 20.38 8.61 -11.13
C PRO A 117 19.15 8.38 -12.01
N THR A 118 19.33 8.33 -13.34
CA THR A 118 18.28 8.02 -14.30
C THR A 118 17.74 6.59 -14.10
N LEU A 119 18.64 5.61 -13.94
CA LEU A 119 18.29 4.22 -13.69
C LEU A 119 17.58 4.04 -12.33
N GLN A 120 18.08 4.70 -11.27
CA GLN A 120 17.44 4.68 -9.95
C GLN A 120 15.99 5.21 -10.01
N ARG A 121 15.77 6.32 -10.71
CA ARG A 121 14.44 6.89 -10.90
C ARG A 121 13.52 5.96 -11.71
N LEU A 122 14.03 5.33 -12.76
CA LEU A 122 13.27 4.37 -13.57
C LEU A 122 12.86 3.14 -12.74
N ILE A 123 13.79 2.55 -11.98
CA ILE A 123 13.51 1.42 -11.10
C ILE A 123 12.46 1.80 -10.05
N HIS A 124 12.59 2.96 -9.41
CA HIS A 124 11.63 3.44 -8.42
C HIS A 124 10.23 3.58 -9.01
N ASN A 125 10.10 4.25 -10.17
CA ASN A 125 8.80 4.47 -10.81
C ASN A 125 8.16 3.15 -11.26
N LEU A 126 8.95 2.25 -11.86
CA LEU A 126 8.45 0.93 -12.27
C LEU A 126 7.94 0.14 -11.07
N LEU A 127 8.71 0.14 -9.98
CA LEU A 127 8.35 -0.57 -8.76
C LEU A 127 7.15 0.05 -8.04
N ALA A 128 7.03 1.38 -8.06
CA ALA A 128 5.85 2.07 -7.56
C ALA A 128 4.60 1.60 -8.33
N VAL A 129 4.67 1.56 -9.67
CA VAL A 129 3.59 1.03 -10.51
C VAL A 129 3.26 -0.42 -10.16
N VAL A 130 4.27 -1.27 -9.97
CA VAL A 130 4.06 -2.67 -9.55
C VAL A 130 3.32 -2.73 -8.21
N VAL A 131 3.71 -1.94 -7.22
CA VAL A 131 3.03 -1.87 -5.92
C VAL A 131 1.59 -1.36 -6.05
N PHE A 132 1.37 -0.35 -6.89
CA PHE A 132 0.04 0.21 -7.16
C PHE A 132 -0.94 -0.82 -7.73
N PHE A 133 -0.45 -1.80 -8.49
CA PHE A 133 -1.28 -2.88 -9.03
C PHE A 133 -1.31 -4.13 -8.14
N SER A 134 -0.21 -4.47 -7.47
CA SER A 134 -0.11 -5.71 -6.70
C SER A 134 -1.01 -5.70 -5.47
N LEU A 135 -1.12 -4.57 -4.76
CA LEU A 135 -1.98 -4.46 -3.58
C LEU A 135 -3.48 -4.63 -3.88
N PRO A 136 -4.08 -3.91 -4.85
CA PRO A 136 -5.46 -4.16 -5.25
C PRO A 136 -5.68 -5.57 -5.77
N LEU A 137 -4.74 -6.12 -6.54
CA LEU A 137 -4.86 -7.48 -7.06
C LEU A 137 -4.85 -8.52 -5.93
N LEU A 138 -3.99 -8.32 -4.92
CA LEU A 138 -3.96 -9.15 -3.72
C LEU A 138 -5.30 -9.07 -2.97
N ILE A 139 -5.84 -7.85 -2.79
CA ILE A 139 -7.17 -7.64 -2.18
C ILE A 139 -8.26 -8.35 -2.97
N ILE A 140 -8.31 -8.18 -4.29
CA ILE A 140 -9.31 -8.80 -5.16
C ILE A 140 -9.21 -10.33 -5.09
N THR A 141 -7.99 -10.87 -5.12
CA THR A 141 -7.76 -12.32 -5.04
C THR A 141 -8.26 -12.85 -3.70
N PHE A 142 -7.92 -12.20 -2.59
CA PHE A 142 -8.43 -12.57 -1.28
C PHE A 142 -9.97 -12.56 -1.24
N GLN A 143 -10.60 -11.47 -1.72
CA GLN A 143 -12.05 -11.34 -1.72
C GLN A 143 -12.73 -12.41 -2.59
N ALA A 144 -12.12 -12.76 -3.72
CA ALA A 144 -12.60 -13.83 -4.59
C ALA A 144 -12.49 -15.21 -3.92
N SER A 145 -11.41 -15.46 -3.17
CA SER A 145 -11.20 -16.71 -2.44
C SER A 145 -12.21 -16.94 -1.32
N ILE A 146 -12.62 -15.88 -0.60
CA ILE A 146 -13.61 -16.02 0.49
C ILE A 146 -15.07 -15.93 0.04
N LEU A 147 -15.32 -15.49 -1.20
CA LEU A 147 -16.67 -15.28 -1.73
C LEU A 147 -17.59 -16.52 -1.64
N PRO A 148 -17.12 -17.76 -1.90
CA PRO A 148 -17.97 -18.94 -1.81
C PRO A 148 -18.52 -19.20 -0.40
N GLU A 149 -17.72 -18.89 0.62
CA GLU A 149 -18.05 -19.19 2.02
C GLU A 149 -18.74 -18.01 2.70
N ILE A 150 -18.28 -16.77 2.46
CA ILE A 150 -18.74 -15.58 3.15
C ILE A 150 -19.10 -14.49 2.14
N LYS A 151 -20.27 -14.67 1.52
CA LYS A 151 -20.78 -13.81 0.45
C LYS A 151 -20.83 -12.32 0.82
N PHE A 152 -21.28 -11.99 2.04
CA PHE A 152 -21.41 -10.59 2.45
C PHE A 152 -20.05 -9.87 2.48
N LEU A 153 -19.04 -10.50 3.10
CA LEU A 153 -17.69 -9.95 3.16
C LEU A 153 -17.06 -9.88 1.77
N GLY A 154 -17.17 -10.96 0.99
CA GLY A 154 -16.67 -11.05 -0.39
C GLY A 154 -17.21 -9.95 -1.29
N ILE A 155 -18.54 -9.82 -1.39
CA ILE A 155 -19.20 -8.85 -2.30
C ILE A 155 -18.92 -7.42 -1.85
N THR A 156 -19.11 -7.11 -0.57
CA THR A 156 -18.94 -5.75 -0.06
C THR A 156 -17.47 -5.33 -0.14
N GLY A 157 -16.54 -6.23 0.20
CA GLY A 157 -15.11 -6.00 0.08
C GLY A 157 -14.68 -5.77 -1.37
N MET A 158 -15.20 -6.54 -2.33
CA MET A 158 -14.98 -6.31 -3.76
C MET A 158 -15.54 -4.96 -4.23
N ALA A 159 -16.74 -4.58 -3.77
CA ALA A 159 -17.34 -3.30 -4.14
C ALA A 159 -16.50 -2.12 -3.63
N ILE A 160 -16.02 -2.18 -2.38
CA ILE A 160 -15.14 -1.15 -1.80
C ILE A 160 -13.87 -1.01 -2.63
N ILE A 161 -13.12 -2.10 -2.86
CA ILE A 161 -11.87 -2.02 -3.62
C ILE A 161 -12.09 -1.64 -5.08
N GLY A 162 -13.20 -2.10 -5.69
CA GLY A 162 -13.57 -1.76 -7.06
C GLY A 162 -13.80 -0.26 -7.24
N VAL A 163 -14.57 0.36 -6.34
CA VAL A 163 -14.78 1.81 -6.35
C VAL A 163 -13.47 2.57 -6.17
N ILE A 164 -12.60 2.11 -5.26
CA ILE A 164 -11.28 2.73 -5.03
C ILE A 164 -10.42 2.65 -6.29
N VAL A 165 -10.31 1.47 -6.90
CA VAL A 165 -9.51 1.27 -8.12
C VAL A 165 -10.02 2.16 -9.25
N VAL A 166 -11.34 2.22 -9.46
CA VAL A 166 -11.94 3.10 -10.48
C VAL A 166 -11.63 4.58 -10.18
N ALA A 167 -11.76 5.01 -8.93
CA ALA A 167 -11.45 6.39 -8.54
C ALA A 167 -9.95 6.73 -8.73
N VAL A 168 -9.05 5.81 -8.41
CA VAL A 168 -7.60 5.97 -8.62
C VAL A 168 -7.29 6.05 -10.11
N ILE A 169 -7.84 5.16 -10.93
CA ILE A 169 -7.65 5.18 -12.39
C ILE A 169 -8.16 6.48 -12.98
N PHE A 170 -9.35 6.94 -12.57
CA PHE A 170 -9.90 8.21 -13.02
C PHE A 170 -9.00 9.40 -12.63
N SER A 171 -8.49 9.41 -11.40
CA SER A 171 -7.55 10.45 -10.94
C SER A 171 -6.24 10.41 -11.72
N PHE A 172 -5.72 9.21 -11.99
CA PHE A 172 -4.52 9.00 -12.81
C PHE A 172 -4.71 9.52 -14.24
N LEU A 173 -5.85 9.22 -14.88
CA LEU A 173 -6.14 9.70 -16.24
C LEU A 173 -6.30 11.22 -16.31
N LYS A 174 -6.88 11.84 -15.26
CA LYS A 174 -7.14 13.28 -15.24
C LYS A 174 -5.92 14.11 -14.86
N ASN A 175 -5.14 13.66 -13.87
CA ASN A 175 -4.10 14.46 -13.22
C ASN A 175 -2.70 13.81 -13.28
N GLY A 176 -2.57 12.61 -13.85
CA GLY A 176 -1.35 11.79 -13.76
C GLY A 176 -1.16 11.15 -12.37
N ILE A 177 0.00 10.50 -12.19
CA ILE A 177 0.42 10.01 -10.86
C ILE A 177 0.96 11.22 -10.09
N ASN A 178 0.20 11.68 -9.10
CA ASN A 178 0.59 12.74 -8.17
C ASN A 178 0.23 12.33 -6.74
N GLY A 179 0.66 13.12 -5.76
CA GLY A 179 0.48 12.80 -4.35
C GLY A 179 -0.99 12.69 -3.95
N ALA A 180 -1.90 13.43 -4.59
CA ALA A 180 -3.34 13.30 -4.37
C ALA A 180 -3.87 11.92 -4.80
N THR A 181 -3.46 11.43 -5.98
CA THR A 181 -3.83 10.08 -6.46
C THR A 181 -3.27 9.00 -5.53
N GLU A 182 -2.03 9.15 -5.06
CA GLU A 182 -1.42 8.19 -4.14
C GLU A 182 -2.08 8.19 -2.75
N LEU A 183 -2.46 9.36 -2.23
CA LEU A 183 -3.25 9.48 -0.99
C LEU A 183 -4.63 8.83 -1.11
N LEU A 184 -5.31 9.02 -2.24
CA LEU A 184 -6.61 8.40 -2.48
C LEU A 184 -6.51 6.88 -2.44
N PHE A 185 -5.46 6.32 -3.06
CA PHE A 185 -5.18 4.90 -3.04
C PHE A 185 -4.90 4.38 -1.63
N ILE A 186 -3.98 5.04 -0.90
CA ILE A 186 -3.60 4.66 0.47
C ILE A 186 -4.83 4.69 1.39
N ASN A 187 -5.60 5.77 1.37
CA ASN A 187 -6.81 5.90 2.19
C ASN A 187 -7.91 4.91 1.80
N GLY A 188 -8.03 4.60 0.50
CA GLY A 188 -8.94 3.56 0.03
C GLY A 188 -8.58 2.18 0.59
N ILE A 189 -7.30 1.79 0.50
CA ILE A 189 -6.84 0.51 1.08
C ILE A 189 -7.09 0.50 2.60
N SER A 190 -6.81 1.59 3.31
CA SER A 190 -7.11 1.71 4.74
C SER A 190 -8.60 1.49 5.05
N LEU A 191 -9.51 2.06 4.25
CA LEU A 191 -10.94 1.87 4.41
C LEU A 191 -11.32 0.39 4.25
N TRP A 192 -10.79 -0.26 3.22
CA TRP A 192 -11.00 -1.69 2.99
C TRP A 192 -10.45 -2.54 4.15
N THR A 193 -9.25 -2.23 4.64
CA THR A 193 -8.63 -2.93 5.77
C THR A 193 -9.49 -2.81 7.02
N ILE A 194 -9.96 -1.61 7.36
CA ILE A 194 -10.85 -1.38 8.51
C ILE A 194 -12.13 -2.22 8.37
N PHE A 195 -12.76 -2.19 7.19
CA PHE A 195 -13.97 -2.96 6.93
C PHE A 195 -13.76 -4.47 7.15
N VAL A 196 -12.75 -5.06 6.51
CA VAL A 196 -12.46 -6.49 6.65
C VAL A 196 -12.14 -6.83 8.11
N THR A 197 -11.30 -6.04 8.76
CA THR A 197 -10.94 -6.25 10.17
C THR A 197 -12.16 -6.28 11.08
N PHE A 198 -13.09 -5.32 10.94
CA PHE A 198 -14.30 -5.29 11.76
C PHE A 198 -15.19 -6.51 11.52
N VAL A 199 -15.44 -6.84 10.25
CA VAL A 199 -16.32 -7.97 9.90
C VAL A 199 -15.70 -9.29 10.39
N THR A 200 -14.40 -9.51 10.17
CA THR A 200 -13.69 -10.71 10.63
C THR A 200 -13.69 -10.84 12.15
N PHE A 201 -13.63 -9.73 12.89
CA PHE A 201 -13.67 -9.77 14.35
C PHE A 201 -15.06 -10.19 14.86
N LEU A 202 -16.11 -9.63 14.25
CA LEU A 202 -17.51 -9.86 14.62
C LEU A 202 -18.06 -11.23 14.20
N SER A 203 -17.51 -11.86 13.15
CA SER A 203 -17.85 -13.21 12.70
C SER A 203 -17.17 -14.28 13.55
#